data_AF-A0A9P9JVX1-F1
#
_entry.id   AF-A0A9P9JVX1-F1
#
_cell.length_a   1.000
_cell.length_b   1.000
_cell.length_c   1.000
_cell.angle_alpha   90.00
_cell.angle_beta   90.00
_cell.angle_gamma   90.00
#
_symmetry.space_group_name_H-M   'P 1'
#
loop_
_entity.id
_entity.type
_entity.pdbx_description
1 polymer ?
#
loop_
_entity_poly.entity_id
_entity_poly.type
_entity_poly.pdbx_seq_one_letter_code
_entity_poly.pdbx_strand_id
1 'polypeptide(L)'
;MAVADVTSYPPVQPSFLHDVAADSMKPLASAVDTSALETSSKILDIIGRYRLNKGENIYASADQSVLKFIALIYTHVKAQQAVPLCLPAFPFKSPNSTSKVLGKLPDKAEEFALSHLNGMCQAIADIYPPGAKLTIISDGLVYNDLLGVPDKDVWNYGETLRALAASKGFAHISFARLRDLVDIDLPKELDEMTYVANASNFRRALLNTFSKPGWTWDEVRQAEDACMTYRGYIKFLQTDLETVYPIGEDRTKSRYKRGTEYIAKQMMARGDAFANAVRQKYPDHVRLSIHPSTGAVKLSISLLPTDSIYTTPWHSTLKVRALSEINSPVILRGFVKKPDRERFINLSHQFGTPLPWKFGLLLEVKDRGLETRGLNNVLSAEPMPMHYDGLFKTVKQVDESGKEVLVSTPPQFQLFEGATASPRDTGFTIFASSTLFFKYLPKWLKVDELSKLTWSVSTSSFDQTVLKGLPLVIPHPATEKPCLRYHEPWPQSRTQFDATDVIIEGQEPGESASICAAIDATLYDRRVAYYHAWDKGDIVVSDNVLMMHTRSDFTAGIDRELWRIHFD
;
A
#
# COMPACT_ATOMS: atom_id res chain seq x y z
N MET A 1 -77.74 35.96 22.55
CA MET A 1 -77.99 35.08 21.39
C MET A 1 -77.46 35.77 20.15
N ALA A 2 -76.87 34.98 19.25
CA ALA A 2 -76.32 35.28 17.93
C ALA A 2 -74.89 35.87 17.89
N VAL A 3 -74.01 35.05 17.31
CA VAL A 3 -72.62 35.26 16.92
C VAL A 3 -72.58 35.27 15.39
N ALA A 4 -71.79 36.15 14.76
CA ALA A 4 -70.98 35.83 13.57
C ALA A 4 -70.21 37.07 13.06
N ASP A 5 -68.88 36.99 13.20
CA ASP A 5 -67.80 37.16 12.21
C ASP A 5 -67.68 38.39 11.28
N VAL A 6 -66.43 38.53 10.79
CA VAL A 6 -65.87 39.34 9.69
C VAL A 6 -64.90 40.46 10.11
N THR A 7 -63.62 40.10 9.98
CA THR A 7 -62.42 40.87 9.60
C THR A 7 -62.53 42.39 9.41
N SER A 8 -61.64 43.14 10.06
CA SER A 8 -61.11 44.41 9.53
C SER A 8 -59.84 44.88 10.28
N TYR A 9 -58.77 45.13 9.52
CA TYR A 9 -57.75 46.14 9.86
C TYR A 9 -58.20 47.49 9.30
N PRO A 10 -58.01 48.61 10.01
CA PRO A 10 -57.24 49.73 9.46
C PRO A 10 -56.54 50.59 10.56
N PRO A 11 -55.97 51.76 10.27
CA PRO A 11 -54.76 52.05 9.50
C PRO A 11 -53.64 52.71 10.36
N VAL A 12 -52.43 52.79 9.81
CA VAL A 12 -51.23 53.41 10.41
C VAL A 12 -51.11 54.89 10.04
N GLN A 13 -50.70 55.75 10.98
CA GLN A 13 -49.75 56.89 10.81
C GLN A 13 -49.51 57.61 12.16
N PRO A 14 -48.46 58.43 12.33
CA PRO A 14 -47.06 58.28 11.91
C PRO A 14 -46.08 58.62 13.06
N SER A 15 -44.82 58.18 12.99
CA SER A 15 -43.75 58.81 13.78
C SER A 15 -42.37 58.49 13.23
N PHE A 16 -41.86 59.46 12.47
CA PHE A 16 -40.46 59.89 12.35
C PHE A 16 -39.41 58.87 11.88
N LEU A 17 -39.20 58.88 10.56
CA LEU A 17 -37.87 58.76 9.97
C LEU A 17 -37.05 60.01 10.33
N HIS A 18 -35.85 59.84 10.89
CA HIS A 18 -34.64 60.46 10.34
C HIS A 18 -33.37 59.80 10.92
N ASP A 19 -32.50 59.44 9.98
CA ASP A 19 -31.05 59.26 10.10
C ASP A 19 -30.48 58.18 11.03
N VAL A 20 -30.35 56.96 10.47
CA VAL A 20 -29.08 56.22 10.59
C VAL A 20 -28.70 55.61 9.24
N ALA A 21 -27.53 56.05 8.79
CA ALA A 21 -26.77 55.72 7.60
C ALA A 21 -27.05 54.39 6.88
N ALA A 22 -27.14 54.50 5.56
CA ALA A 22 -27.03 53.42 4.58
C ALA A 22 -25.61 52.82 4.55
N ASP A 23 -25.21 52.11 5.61
CA ASP A 23 -23.91 51.42 5.67
C ASP A 23 -23.99 50.04 6.35
N SER A 24 -24.90 49.17 5.90
CA SER A 24 -24.92 47.78 6.38
C SER A 24 -25.44 46.74 5.39
N MET A 25 -25.20 46.94 4.09
CA MET A 25 -25.29 45.85 3.11
C MET A 25 -23.99 45.76 2.30
N LYS A 26 -22.91 45.34 2.97
CA LYS A 26 -21.80 44.72 2.25
C LYS A 26 -22.28 43.38 1.69
N PRO A 27 -21.97 43.03 0.42
CA PRO A 27 -22.34 41.74 -0.12
C PRO A 27 -21.71 40.63 0.72
N LEU A 28 -22.50 39.58 1.02
CA LEU A 28 -22.03 38.34 1.66
C LEU A 28 -20.85 37.68 0.91
N ALA A 29 -20.59 38.10 -0.33
CA ALA A 29 -19.44 37.75 -1.15
C ALA A 29 -18.07 38.19 -0.58
N SER A 30 -18.03 39.00 0.48
CA SER A 30 -16.79 39.42 1.15
C SER A 30 -16.42 38.60 2.42
N ALA A 31 -17.17 37.54 2.75
CA ALA A 31 -17.02 36.81 4.01
C ALA A 31 -16.35 35.42 3.93
N VAL A 32 -16.11 34.90 2.72
CA VAL A 32 -15.44 33.60 2.51
C VAL A 32 -13.97 33.84 2.20
N ASP A 33 -13.09 33.26 3.01
CA ASP A 33 -11.66 33.25 2.74
C ASP A 33 -11.39 32.30 1.57
N THR A 34 -11.17 32.86 0.39
CA THR A 34 -10.97 32.10 -0.84
C THR A 34 -9.71 31.23 -0.77
N SER A 35 -8.65 31.68 -0.10
CA SER A 35 -7.42 30.91 0.08
C SER A 35 -7.64 29.70 0.98
N ALA A 36 -8.36 29.89 2.10
CA ALA A 36 -8.72 28.77 2.97
C ALA A 36 -9.65 27.77 2.26
N LEU A 37 -10.55 28.24 1.40
CA LEU A 37 -11.43 27.37 0.61
C LEU A 37 -10.65 26.55 -0.42
N GLU A 38 -9.74 27.17 -1.17
CA GLU A 38 -8.86 26.48 -2.12
C GLU A 38 -7.98 25.44 -1.43
N THR A 39 -7.39 25.78 -0.29
CA THR A 39 -6.61 24.84 0.52
C THR A 39 -7.48 23.67 0.98
N SER A 40 -8.71 23.94 1.44
CA SER A 40 -9.65 22.90 1.86
C SER A 40 -10.02 21.94 0.73
N SER A 41 -10.21 22.46 -0.49
CA SER A 41 -10.44 21.63 -1.68
C SER A 41 -9.23 20.75 -1.97
N LYS A 42 -8.01 21.30 -1.96
CA LYS A 42 -6.78 20.54 -2.21
C LYS A 42 -6.56 19.45 -1.15
N ILE A 43 -6.89 19.70 0.12
CA ILE A 43 -6.85 18.70 1.19
C ILE A 43 -7.83 17.57 0.90
N LEU A 44 -9.06 17.90 0.51
CA LEU A 44 -10.05 16.88 0.15
C LEU A 44 -9.61 16.06 -1.08
N ASP A 45 -8.95 16.68 -2.06
CA ASP A 45 -8.39 15.99 -3.23
C ASP A 45 -7.29 15.00 -2.81
N ILE A 46 -6.42 15.36 -1.87
CA ILE A 46 -5.40 14.45 -1.32
C ILE A 46 -6.07 13.24 -0.66
N ILE A 47 -7.06 13.45 0.20
CA ILE A 47 -7.85 12.35 0.79
C ILE A 47 -8.55 11.54 -0.33
N GLY A 48 -8.98 12.22 -1.39
CA GLY A 48 -9.60 11.66 -2.58
C GLY A 48 -8.74 10.62 -3.31
N ARG A 49 -7.40 10.78 -3.30
CA ARG A 49 -6.45 9.82 -3.90
C ARG A 49 -6.41 8.48 -3.18
N TYR A 50 -6.91 8.42 -1.94
CA TYR A 50 -6.96 7.21 -1.13
C TYR A 50 -8.33 6.53 -1.21
N ARG A 51 -9.27 7.00 -2.05
CA ARG A 51 -10.62 6.43 -2.10
C ARG A 51 -10.61 4.98 -2.55
N LEU A 52 -11.55 4.18 -2.02
CA LEU A 52 -11.82 2.85 -2.57
C LEU A 52 -12.22 3.01 -4.05
N ASN A 53 -11.63 2.19 -4.93
CA ASN A 53 -12.00 2.15 -6.35
C ASN A 53 -13.51 1.92 -6.48
N LYS A 54 -14.15 2.80 -7.24
CA LYS A 54 -15.60 2.78 -7.38
C LYS A 54 -15.96 1.82 -8.50
N GLY A 55 -16.73 0.78 -8.19
CA GLY A 55 -17.43 0.04 -9.24
C GLY A 55 -18.32 1.00 -10.04
N GLU A 56 -18.60 0.65 -11.29
CA GLU A 56 -19.13 1.54 -12.36
C GLU A 56 -20.47 2.26 -12.09
N ASN A 57 -21.12 2.13 -10.92
CA ASN A 57 -22.56 2.44 -10.80
C ASN A 57 -23.03 3.16 -9.52
N ILE A 58 -22.20 3.97 -8.83
CA ILE A 58 -22.54 4.52 -7.49
C ILE A 58 -22.69 6.07 -7.46
N TYR A 59 -23.10 6.72 -8.55
CA TYR A 59 -23.18 8.19 -8.60
C TYR A 59 -24.61 8.72 -8.80
N ALA A 60 -25.23 9.17 -7.71
CA ALA A 60 -26.42 10.02 -7.76
C ALA A 60 -26.40 11.23 -6.79
N SER A 61 -25.43 11.34 -5.88
CA SER A 61 -25.47 12.33 -4.77
C SER A 61 -24.14 12.99 -4.40
N ALA A 62 -23.14 12.97 -5.31
CA ALA A 62 -21.78 13.41 -5.02
C ALA A 62 -21.64 14.90 -4.65
N ASP A 63 -22.45 15.80 -5.21
CA ASP A 63 -22.18 17.24 -5.11
C ASP A 63 -22.49 17.84 -3.73
N GLN A 64 -23.61 17.45 -3.10
CA GLN A 64 -23.97 17.98 -1.77
C GLN A 64 -23.11 17.39 -0.63
N SER A 65 -22.58 16.18 -0.80
CA SER A 65 -21.73 15.54 0.21
C SER A 65 -20.31 16.12 0.22
N VAL A 66 -19.75 16.40 -0.95
CA VAL A 66 -18.44 17.07 -1.10
C VAL A 66 -18.44 18.43 -0.40
N LEU A 67 -19.49 19.23 -0.58
CA LEU A 67 -19.60 20.54 0.07
C LEU A 67 -19.57 20.47 1.60
N LYS A 68 -20.16 19.43 2.21
CA LYS A 68 -20.13 19.25 3.67
C LYS A 68 -18.71 18.97 4.18
N PHE A 69 -17.95 18.13 3.48
CA PHE A 69 -16.56 17.87 3.87
C PHE A 69 -15.66 19.08 3.64
N ILE A 70 -15.83 19.80 2.53
CA ILE A 70 -15.10 21.05 2.29
C ILE A 70 -15.41 22.06 3.40
N ALA A 71 -16.68 22.25 3.76
CA ALA A 71 -17.07 23.16 4.83
C ALA A 71 -16.44 22.78 6.17
N LEU A 72 -16.42 21.48 6.52
CA LEU A 72 -15.79 20.98 7.73
C LEU A 72 -14.28 21.23 7.72
N ILE A 73 -13.58 20.87 6.64
CA ILE A 73 -12.13 21.11 6.49
C ILE A 73 -11.84 22.62 6.58
N TYR A 74 -12.66 23.44 5.94
CA TYR A 74 -12.54 24.90 5.93
C TYR A 74 -12.60 25.50 7.33
N THR A 75 -13.42 24.97 8.24
CA THR A 75 -13.46 25.48 9.62
C THR A 75 -12.08 25.37 10.30
N HIS A 76 -11.38 24.25 10.09
CA HIS A 76 -10.04 24.00 10.66
C HIS A 76 -8.95 24.79 9.94
N VAL A 77 -9.03 24.87 8.61
CA VAL A 77 -8.07 25.65 7.79
C VAL A 77 -8.14 27.14 8.11
N LYS A 78 -9.36 27.69 8.21
CA LYS A 78 -9.57 29.08 8.61
C LYS A 78 -9.04 29.37 10.02
N ALA A 79 -9.11 28.39 10.92
CA ALA A 79 -8.57 28.48 12.27
C ALA A 79 -7.05 28.21 12.35
N GLN A 80 -6.38 27.88 11.23
CA GLN A 80 -4.97 27.46 11.18
C GLN A 80 -4.66 26.28 12.11
N GLN A 81 -5.60 25.35 12.23
CA GLN A 81 -5.49 24.13 13.02
C GLN A 81 -5.31 22.89 12.15
N ALA A 82 -4.65 21.87 12.69
CA ALA A 82 -4.53 20.58 12.00
C ALA A 82 -5.91 20.00 11.71
N VAL A 83 -6.13 19.49 10.50
CA VAL A 83 -7.42 18.91 10.11
C VAL A 83 -7.60 17.55 10.82
N PRO A 84 -8.61 17.41 11.70
CA PRO A 84 -8.83 16.16 12.42
C PRO A 84 -9.60 15.16 11.56
N LEU A 85 -9.08 13.94 11.48
CA LEU A 85 -9.68 12.82 10.75
C LEU A 85 -10.00 11.69 11.75
N CYS A 86 -11.07 10.94 11.53
CA CYS A 86 -11.36 9.75 12.34
C CYS A 86 -11.70 8.53 11.48
N LEU A 87 -11.15 7.36 11.83
CA LEU A 87 -11.29 6.12 11.07
C LEU A 87 -11.60 4.92 11.99
N PRO A 88 -12.81 4.34 11.92
CA PRO A 88 -13.12 3.01 12.42
C PRO A 88 -12.32 1.97 11.66
N ALA A 89 -11.38 1.32 12.31
CA ALA A 89 -10.52 0.32 11.69
C ALA A 89 -9.65 -0.40 12.71
N PHE A 90 -8.94 -1.42 12.24
CA PHE A 90 -7.96 -2.19 13.01
C PHE A 90 -8.56 -2.83 14.29
N PRO A 91 -9.58 -3.72 14.13
CA PRO A 91 -10.19 -4.41 15.26
C PRO A 91 -9.26 -5.47 15.87
N PHE A 92 -8.87 -6.45 15.05
CA PHE A 92 -8.08 -7.65 15.34
C PHE A 92 -7.87 -8.42 14.04
N LYS A 93 -6.86 -9.30 13.95
CA LYS A 93 -6.68 -10.24 12.82
C LYS A 93 -7.85 -11.22 12.72
N SER A 94 -8.21 -11.60 11.49
CA SER A 94 -9.14 -12.69 11.20
C SER A 94 -8.85 -13.93 12.08
N PRO A 95 -9.88 -14.60 12.64
CA PRO A 95 -9.68 -15.85 13.35
C PRO A 95 -9.27 -17.02 12.42
N ASN A 96 -9.32 -16.84 11.09
CA ASN A 96 -8.83 -17.81 10.13
C ASN A 96 -7.35 -17.60 9.80
N SER A 97 -6.47 -18.13 10.65
CA SER A 97 -5.01 -18.14 10.42
C SER A 97 -4.54 -19.27 9.51
N THR A 98 -5.45 -20.06 8.93
CA THR A 98 -5.11 -21.16 8.03
C THR A 98 -5.02 -20.68 6.59
N SER A 99 -5.92 -19.78 6.16
CA SER A 99 -6.01 -19.33 4.77
C SER A 99 -6.12 -17.81 4.56
N LYS A 100 -6.30 -17.00 5.61
CA LYS A 100 -6.45 -15.53 5.46
C LYS A 100 -5.29 -14.71 6.01
N VAL A 101 -4.78 -15.07 7.18
CA VAL A 101 -3.77 -14.28 7.91
C VAL A 101 -2.65 -15.17 8.47
N LEU A 102 -1.47 -14.59 8.73
CA LEU A 102 -0.31 -15.33 9.25
C LEU A 102 -0.40 -15.65 10.74
N GLY A 103 -1.26 -14.94 11.47
CA GLY A 103 -1.38 -15.04 12.91
C GLY A 103 -2.32 -13.98 13.47
N LYS A 104 -2.26 -13.79 14.80
CA LYS A 104 -3.18 -12.93 15.55
C LYS A 104 -2.69 -11.48 15.71
N LEU A 105 -1.40 -11.26 15.55
CA LEU A 105 -0.77 -9.95 15.74
C LEU A 105 -0.67 -9.17 14.42
N PRO A 106 -0.58 -7.83 14.47
CA PRO A 106 -0.23 -7.01 13.31
C PRO A 106 1.02 -7.52 12.62
N ASP A 107 0.98 -7.55 11.28
CA ASP A 107 2.11 -7.94 10.44
C ASP A 107 2.45 -6.81 9.44
N LYS A 108 3.17 -7.14 8.37
CA LYS A 108 3.58 -6.14 7.37
C LYS A 108 2.39 -5.45 6.70
N ALA A 109 1.21 -6.10 6.65
CA ALA A 109 0.00 -5.48 6.11
C ALA A 109 -0.44 -4.28 6.98
N GLU A 110 -0.44 -4.42 8.30
CA GLU A 110 -0.71 -3.31 9.22
C GLU A 110 0.36 -2.23 9.16
N GLU A 111 1.65 -2.60 9.13
CA GLU A 111 2.74 -1.62 9.00
C GLU A 111 2.57 -0.77 7.75
N PHE A 112 2.28 -1.42 6.61
CA PHE A 112 2.09 -0.74 5.34
C PHE A 112 0.85 0.16 5.39
N ALA A 113 -0.27 -0.33 5.92
CA ALA A 113 -1.49 0.45 6.03
C ALA A 113 -1.31 1.69 6.92
N LEU A 114 -0.62 1.56 8.05
CA LEU A 114 -0.28 2.70 8.91
C LEU A 114 0.66 3.68 8.21
N SER A 115 1.68 3.19 7.50
CA SER A 115 2.57 4.03 6.70
C SER A 115 1.81 4.80 5.62
N HIS A 116 0.86 4.14 4.95
CA HIS A 116 0.03 4.72 3.89
C HIS A 116 -0.86 5.83 4.46
N LEU A 117 -1.55 5.59 5.57
CA LEU A 117 -2.37 6.59 6.27
C LEU A 117 -1.55 7.77 6.82
N ASN A 118 -0.37 7.49 7.36
CA ASN A 118 0.54 8.54 7.84
C ASN A 118 1.05 9.39 6.66
N GLY A 119 1.37 8.76 5.52
CA GLY A 119 1.73 9.42 4.28
C GLY A 119 0.63 10.33 3.73
N MET A 120 -0.65 9.95 3.86
CA MET A 120 -1.79 10.82 3.53
C MET A 120 -1.75 12.12 4.35
N CYS A 121 -1.51 12.01 5.66
CA CYS A 121 -1.44 13.17 6.54
C CYS A 121 -0.21 14.05 6.26
N GLN A 122 0.91 13.44 5.87
CA GLN A 122 2.13 14.16 5.45
C GLN A 122 1.91 14.92 4.14
N ALA A 123 1.27 14.30 3.15
CA ALA A 123 0.94 14.98 1.89
C ALA A 123 0.03 16.21 2.12
N ILE A 124 -0.85 16.17 3.13
CA ILE A 124 -1.63 17.35 3.54
C ILE A 124 -0.71 18.42 4.16
N ALA A 125 0.24 18.01 5.02
CA ALA A 125 1.19 18.93 5.64
C ALA A 125 2.08 19.66 4.62
N ASP A 126 2.40 19.02 3.50
CA ASP A 126 3.19 19.61 2.41
C ASP A 126 2.51 20.84 1.77
N ILE A 127 1.18 20.90 1.77
CA ILE A 127 0.40 22.03 1.21
C ILE A 127 -0.24 22.93 2.27
N TYR A 128 -0.30 22.47 3.51
CA TYR A 128 -0.95 23.15 4.64
C TYR A 128 -0.16 22.85 5.92
N PRO A 129 0.69 23.77 6.41
CA PRO A 129 1.68 23.45 7.47
C PRO A 129 1.13 22.81 8.76
N PRO A 130 -0.06 23.17 9.29
CA PRO A 130 -0.65 22.45 10.42
C PRO A 130 -0.97 20.98 10.14
N GLY A 131 -1.13 20.61 8.87
CA GLY A 131 -1.30 19.25 8.39
C GLY A 131 -2.65 18.63 8.79
N ALA A 132 -2.66 17.31 8.89
CA ALA A 132 -3.78 16.52 9.40
C ALA A 132 -3.35 15.57 10.52
N LYS A 133 -4.32 15.19 11.36
CA LYS A 133 -4.15 14.18 12.42
C LYS A 133 -5.25 13.14 12.30
N LEU A 134 -4.87 11.88 12.17
CA LEU A 134 -5.79 10.76 12.05
C LEU A 134 -5.93 10.02 13.37
N THR A 135 -7.15 9.97 13.90
CA THR A 135 -7.51 9.09 15.03
C THR A 135 -8.06 7.77 14.49
N ILE A 136 -7.32 6.69 14.66
CA ILE A 136 -7.80 5.32 14.41
C ILE A 136 -8.60 4.86 15.64
N ILE A 137 -9.87 4.51 15.42
CA ILE A 137 -10.79 4.11 16.48
C ILE A 137 -11.07 2.62 16.33
N SER A 138 -10.47 1.81 17.20
CA SER A 138 -10.63 0.35 17.12
C SER A 138 -12.05 -0.05 17.50
N ASP A 139 -12.68 -0.79 16.59
CA ASP A 139 -13.97 -1.46 16.76
C ASP A 139 -13.82 -2.92 17.22
N GLY A 140 -12.62 -3.32 17.68
CA GLY A 140 -12.33 -4.71 18.06
C GLY A 140 -13.28 -5.25 19.13
N LEU A 141 -13.35 -4.59 20.29
CA LEU A 141 -14.27 -5.02 21.36
C LEU A 141 -15.76 -4.91 20.97
N VAL A 142 -16.11 -4.22 19.89
CA VAL A 142 -17.51 -4.13 19.44
C VAL A 142 -17.96 -5.47 18.86
N TYR A 143 -17.06 -6.22 18.21
CA TYR A 143 -17.41 -7.39 17.39
C TYR A 143 -16.74 -8.70 17.79
N ASN A 144 -15.64 -8.67 18.55
CA ASN A 144 -14.78 -9.84 18.75
C ASN A 144 -15.51 -11.07 19.29
N ASP A 145 -16.44 -10.89 20.23
CA ASP A 145 -17.27 -11.96 20.80
C ASP A 145 -18.20 -12.60 19.76
N LEU A 146 -18.73 -11.84 18.80
CA LEU A 146 -19.51 -12.35 17.67
C LEU A 146 -18.66 -13.19 16.71
N LEU A 147 -17.36 -12.89 16.62
CA LEU A 147 -16.43 -13.52 15.68
C LEU A 147 -15.54 -14.60 16.33
N GLY A 148 -15.78 -14.94 17.60
CA GLY A 148 -15.00 -15.95 18.31
C GLY A 148 -13.56 -15.52 18.62
N VAL A 149 -13.27 -14.23 18.63
CA VAL A 149 -11.95 -13.67 18.94
C VAL A 149 -11.89 -13.28 20.43
N PRO A 150 -11.00 -13.87 21.24
CA PRO A 150 -10.85 -13.54 22.65
C PRO A 150 -10.54 -12.06 22.92
N ASP A 151 -11.09 -11.49 23.99
CA ASP A 151 -10.83 -10.10 24.41
C ASP A 151 -9.32 -9.80 24.57
N LYS A 152 -8.55 -10.79 25.07
CA LYS A 152 -7.09 -10.71 25.18
C LYS A 152 -6.38 -10.58 23.83
N ASP A 153 -6.89 -11.23 22.79
CA ASP A 153 -6.31 -11.13 21.45
C ASP A 153 -6.55 -9.73 20.85
N VAL A 154 -7.71 -9.12 21.13
CA VAL A 154 -8.00 -7.72 20.77
C VAL A 154 -7.04 -6.76 21.48
N TRP A 155 -6.81 -6.96 22.78
CA TRP A 155 -5.84 -6.18 23.55
C TRP A 155 -4.44 -6.27 22.93
N ASN A 156 -3.95 -7.50 22.74
CA ASN A 156 -2.61 -7.76 22.21
C ASN A 156 -2.42 -7.18 20.80
N TYR A 157 -3.42 -7.33 19.92
CA TYR A 157 -3.41 -6.75 18.59
C TYR A 157 -3.29 -5.23 18.67
N GLY A 158 -4.12 -4.58 19.49
CA GLY A 158 -4.11 -3.13 19.66
C GLY A 158 -2.80 -2.59 20.24
N GLU A 159 -2.26 -3.23 21.28
CA GLU A 159 -0.98 -2.80 21.89
C GLU A 159 0.18 -2.96 20.90
N THR A 160 0.22 -4.08 20.17
CA THR A 160 1.23 -4.31 19.13
C THR A 160 1.14 -3.27 18.02
N LEU A 161 -0.09 -2.90 17.60
CA LEU A 161 -0.31 -1.90 16.56
C LEU A 161 0.18 -0.50 17.00
N ARG A 162 -0.09 -0.11 18.26
CA ARG A 162 0.40 1.14 18.85
C ARG A 162 1.92 1.16 18.93
N ALA A 163 2.53 0.08 19.41
CA ALA A 163 3.98 -0.06 19.48
C ALA A 163 4.63 0.00 18.09
N LEU A 164 4.01 -0.64 17.09
CA LEU A 164 4.45 -0.58 15.70
C LEU A 164 4.45 0.85 15.17
N ALA A 165 3.34 1.59 15.34
CA ALA A 165 3.24 2.98 14.91
C ALA A 165 4.29 3.88 15.57
N ALA A 166 4.52 3.71 16.87
CA ALA A 166 5.55 4.44 17.61
C ALA A 166 6.96 4.12 17.09
N SER A 167 7.29 2.83 16.90
CA SER A 167 8.61 2.39 16.42
C SER A 167 8.95 2.90 15.02
N LYS A 168 7.93 3.12 14.18
CA LYS A 168 8.07 3.63 12.80
C LYS A 168 8.01 5.16 12.72
N GLY A 169 7.74 5.85 13.83
CA GLY A 169 7.63 7.31 13.85
C GLY A 169 6.41 7.85 13.11
N PHE A 170 5.29 7.12 13.09
CA PHE A 170 4.04 7.56 12.45
C PHE A 170 3.33 8.65 13.28
N ALA A 171 3.94 9.84 13.32
CA ALA A 171 3.57 10.94 14.21
C ALA A 171 2.20 11.60 13.89
N HIS A 172 1.58 11.29 12.75
CA HIS A 172 0.26 11.83 12.38
C HIS A 172 -0.91 10.95 12.82
N ILE A 173 -0.64 9.78 13.41
CA ILE A 173 -1.65 8.81 13.82
C ILE A 173 -1.78 8.80 15.35
N SER A 174 -3.01 8.88 15.83
CA SER A 174 -3.41 8.61 17.21
C SER A 174 -4.39 7.45 17.24
N PHE A 175 -4.59 6.87 18.42
CA PHE A 175 -5.46 5.71 18.62
C PHE A 175 -6.50 5.99 19.70
N ALA A 176 -7.71 5.48 19.46
CA ALA A 176 -8.76 5.35 20.44
C ALA A 176 -9.33 3.92 20.42
N ARG A 177 -9.85 3.48 21.54
CA ARG A 177 -10.46 2.17 21.77
C ARG A 177 -11.89 2.35 22.26
N LEU A 178 -12.62 1.24 22.38
CA LEU A 178 -14.00 1.27 22.87
C LEU A 178 -14.13 1.96 24.24
N ARG A 179 -13.17 1.74 25.15
CA ARG A 179 -13.07 2.43 26.45
C ARG A 179 -13.16 3.95 26.31
N ASP A 180 -12.57 4.51 25.27
CA ASP A 180 -12.54 5.95 25.07
C ASP A 180 -13.91 6.50 24.63
N LEU A 181 -14.81 5.66 24.10
CA LEU A 181 -16.12 6.09 23.62
C LEU A 181 -17.22 6.03 24.69
N VAL A 182 -16.95 5.40 25.82
CA VAL A 182 -17.96 5.10 26.84
C VAL A 182 -17.53 5.63 28.20
N ASP A 183 -18.49 6.16 28.95
CA ASP A 183 -18.25 6.63 30.31
C ASP A 183 -18.44 5.48 31.31
N ILE A 184 -17.34 5.05 31.92
CA ILE A 184 -17.35 4.04 32.99
C ILE A 184 -16.30 4.45 34.02
N ASP A 185 -16.64 4.35 35.30
CA ASP A 185 -15.73 4.63 36.41
C ASP A 185 -14.62 3.57 36.50
N LEU A 186 -13.48 3.85 35.87
CA LEU A 186 -12.23 3.08 35.92
C LEU A 186 -11.06 4.04 35.75
N PRO A 187 -9.83 3.65 36.14
CA PRO A 187 -8.63 4.40 35.81
C PRO A 187 -8.51 4.70 34.30
N LYS A 188 -7.84 5.80 33.96
CA LYS A 188 -7.59 6.17 32.55
C LYS A 188 -6.64 5.19 31.88
N GLU A 189 -5.54 4.88 32.56
CA GLU A 189 -4.57 3.88 32.12
C GLU A 189 -5.00 2.51 32.67
N LEU A 190 -5.12 1.53 31.77
CA LEU A 190 -5.48 0.16 32.09
C LEU A 190 -4.37 -0.75 31.61
N ASP A 191 -4.07 -1.79 32.37
CA ASP A 191 -3.24 -2.91 31.92
C ASP A 191 -4.08 -3.97 31.20
N GLU A 192 -3.43 -5.04 30.71
CA GLU A 192 -4.11 -6.14 30.05
C GLU A 192 -5.23 -6.72 30.92
N MET A 193 -4.92 -7.04 32.17
CA MET A 193 -5.83 -7.76 33.06
C MET A 193 -7.09 -6.94 33.35
N THR A 194 -6.92 -5.67 33.71
CA THR A 194 -8.02 -4.75 34.02
C THR A 194 -8.84 -4.39 32.79
N TYR A 195 -8.21 -4.22 31.62
CA TYR A 195 -8.92 -3.97 30.37
C TYR A 195 -9.75 -5.18 29.94
N VAL A 196 -9.15 -6.38 29.92
CA VAL A 196 -9.83 -7.62 29.53
C VAL A 196 -10.97 -7.96 30.48
N ALA A 197 -10.79 -7.81 31.79
CA ALA A 197 -11.84 -8.02 32.78
C ALA A 197 -13.06 -7.09 32.57
N ASN A 198 -12.86 -5.92 31.97
CA ASN A 198 -13.90 -4.93 31.71
C ASN A 198 -14.42 -4.91 30.27
N ALA A 199 -13.94 -5.78 29.38
CA ALA A 199 -14.33 -5.80 27.98
C ALA A 199 -15.87 -5.89 27.78
N SER A 200 -16.53 -6.77 28.54
CA SER A 200 -18.00 -6.89 28.53
C SER A 200 -18.71 -5.64 29.07
N ASN A 201 -18.12 -4.95 30.04
CA ASN A 201 -18.66 -3.69 30.56
C ASN A 201 -18.59 -2.58 29.51
N PHE A 202 -17.49 -2.48 28.76
CA PHE A 202 -17.35 -1.53 27.65
C PHE A 202 -18.40 -1.77 26.56
N ARG A 203 -18.59 -3.03 26.14
CA ARG A 203 -19.64 -3.41 25.18
C ARG A 203 -21.03 -3.03 25.69
N ARG A 204 -21.34 -3.37 26.95
CA ARG A 204 -22.64 -3.06 27.54
C ARG A 204 -22.89 -1.55 27.62
N ALA A 205 -21.90 -0.77 28.04
CA ALA A 205 -22.03 0.69 28.10
C ALA A 205 -22.27 1.30 26.72
N LEU A 206 -21.56 0.83 25.69
CA LEU A 206 -21.78 1.26 24.31
C LEU A 206 -23.23 0.99 23.88
N LEU A 207 -23.69 -0.25 24.05
CA LEU A 207 -25.01 -0.65 23.56
C LEU A 207 -26.13 0.06 24.32
N ASN A 208 -26.02 0.19 25.64
CA ASN A 208 -27.04 0.89 26.44
C ASN A 208 -27.14 2.38 26.09
N THR A 209 -26.02 3.02 25.76
CA THR A 209 -25.97 4.47 25.55
C THR A 209 -26.32 4.84 24.10
N PHE A 210 -25.90 4.05 23.12
CA PHE A 210 -25.90 4.47 21.71
C PHE A 210 -26.77 3.62 20.77
N SER A 211 -27.36 2.52 21.25
CA SER A 211 -28.28 1.71 20.42
C SER A 211 -29.59 2.45 20.19
N LYS A 212 -30.15 2.30 18.98
CA LYS A 212 -31.48 2.81 18.64
C LYS A 212 -32.56 1.87 19.20
N PRO A 213 -33.51 2.35 20.03
CA PRO A 213 -34.67 1.55 20.42
C PRO A 213 -35.45 1.08 19.19
N GLY A 214 -35.90 -0.18 19.19
CA GLY A 214 -36.64 -0.75 18.07
C GLY A 214 -35.82 -1.00 16.80
N TRP A 215 -34.49 -1.11 16.90
CA TRP A 215 -33.64 -1.43 15.75
C TRP A 215 -34.11 -2.71 15.04
N THR A 216 -34.34 -2.64 13.73
CA THR A 216 -34.65 -3.80 12.88
C THR A 216 -33.86 -3.77 11.59
N TRP A 217 -33.47 -4.95 11.11
CA TRP A 217 -32.80 -5.07 9.81
C TRP A 217 -33.69 -4.59 8.65
N ASP A 218 -35.02 -4.73 8.75
CA ASP A 218 -35.94 -4.33 7.69
C ASP A 218 -35.98 -2.82 7.45
N GLU A 219 -35.83 -2.02 8.51
CA GLU A 219 -35.64 -0.58 8.38
C GLU A 219 -34.24 -0.24 7.86
N VAL A 220 -33.20 -0.84 8.45
CA VAL A 220 -31.80 -0.51 8.16
C VAL A 220 -31.42 -0.83 6.72
N ARG A 221 -31.92 -1.95 6.16
CA ARG A 221 -31.63 -2.36 4.79
C ARG A 221 -32.17 -1.40 3.72
N GLN A 222 -33.05 -0.45 4.08
CA GLN A 222 -33.50 0.58 3.15
C GLN A 222 -32.39 1.60 2.85
N ALA A 223 -31.39 1.74 3.73
CA ALA A 223 -30.25 2.60 3.49
C ALA A 223 -29.20 1.89 2.61
N GLU A 224 -28.78 2.55 1.54
CA GLU A 224 -27.81 1.99 0.58
C GLU A 224 -26.45 1.67 1.22
N ASP A 225 -25.92 2.58 2.03
CA ASP A 225 -24.70 2.39 2.81
C ASP A 225 -24.74 1.16 3.72
N ALA A 226 -25.91 0.89 4.32
CA ALA A 226 -26.09 -0.26 5.20
C ALA A 226 -26.11 -1.56 4.39
N CYS A 227 -26.76 -1.58 3.23
CA CYS A 227 -26.73 -2.71 2.31
C CYS A 227 -25.31 -3.01 1.80
N MET A 228 -24.53 -2.00 1.44
CA MET A 228 -23.13 -2.18 1.02
C MET A 228 -22.27 -2.78 2.13
N THR A 229 -22.41 -2.25 3.36
CA THR A 229 -21.68 -2.75 4.54
C THR A 229 -22.05 -4.21 4.84
N TYR A 230 -23.36 -4.53 4.85
CA TYR A 230 -23.86 -5.88 5.08
C TYR A 230 -23.34 -6.89 4.03
N ARG A 231 -23.36 -6.53 2.74
CA ARG A 231 -22.82 -7.38 1.67
C ARG A 231 -21.33 -7.64 1.87
N GLY A 232 -20.58 -6.62 2.30
CA GLY A 232 -19.19 -6.77 2.73
C GLY A 232 -19.04 -7.80 3.85
N TYR A 233 -19.79 -7.65 4.94
CA TYR A 233 -19.76 -8.62 6.06
C TYR A 233 -20.04 -10.04 5.61
N ILE A 234 -21.09 -10.27 4.83
CA ILE A 234 -21.40 -11.62 4.32
C ILE A 234 -20.22 -12.21 3.53
N LYS A 235 -19.53 -11.40 2.73
CA LYS A 235 -18.40 -11.87 1.93
C LYS A 235 -17.23 -12.34 2.79
N PHE A 236 -16.86 -11.62 3.86
CA PHE A 236 -15.70 -12.01 4.67
C PHE A 236 -16.03 -13.05 5.72
N LEU A 237 -17.18 -12.92 6.39
CA LEU A 237 -17.57 -13.83 7.46
C LEU A 237 -17.65 -15.27 6.98
N GLN A 238 -18.01 -15.50 5.72
CA GLN A 238 -17.99 -16.83 5.11
C GLN A 238 -16.64 -17.53 5.22
N THR A 239 -15.53 -16.79 5.15
CA THR A 239 -14.16 -17.35 5.24
C THR A 239 -13.55 -17.16 6.63
N ASP A 240 -13.86 -16.06 7.33
CA ASP A 240 -13.36 -15.84 8.70
C ASP A 240 -13.86 -16.91 9.67
N LEU A 241 -15.13 -17.30 9.55
CA LEU A 241 -15.75 -18.18 10.52
C LEU A 241 -15.60 -19.68 10.19
N GLU A 242 -14.86 -20.05 9.15
CA GLU A 242 -14.72 -21.45 8.72
C GLU A 242 -14.01 -22.28 9.79
N THR A 243 -12.97 -21.73 10.40
CA THR A 243 -12.20 -22.39 11.47
C THR A 243 -12.91 -22.28 12.83
N VAL A 244 -13.72 -21.24 13.02
CA VAL A 244 -14.49 -21.00 14.26
C VAL A 244 -15.70 -21.92 14.33
N TYR A 245 -16.39 -22.09 13.21
CA TYR A 245 -17.61 -22.89 13.06
C TYR A 245 -17.47 -23.85 11.87
N PRO A 246 -16.60 -24.88 11.96
CA PRO A 246 -16.32 -25.78 10.85
C PRO A 246 -17.58 -26.46 10.32
N ILE A 247 -17.65 -26.59 8.99
CA ILE A 247 -18.71 -27.35 8.32
C ILE A 247 -18.42 -28.84 8.54
N GLY A 248 -19.44 -29.57 8.97
CA GLY A 248 -19.35 -31.00 9.29
C GLY A 248 -20.74 -31.59 9.47
N GLU A 249 -20.82 -32.78 10.06
CA GLU A 249 -22.09 -33.49 10.28
C GLU A 249 -23.10 -32.63 11.07
N ASP A 250 -22.65 -31.94 12.12
CA ASP A 250 -23.49 -31.07 12.94
C ASP A 250 -23.79 -29.70 12.31
N ARG A 251 -23.07 -29.31 11.26
CA ARG A 251 -23.18 -27.98 10.65
C ARG A 251 -23.06 -28.06 9.14
N THR A 252 -24.22 -28.22 8.48
CA THR A 252 -24.32 -28.17 7.03
C THR A 252 -23.97 -26.78 6.47
N LYS A 253 -23.61 -26.72 5.17
CA LYS A 253 -23.36 -25.44 4.45
C LYS A 253 -24.52 -24.44 4.57
N SER A 254 -25.77 -24.93 4.52
CA SER A 254 -26.97 -24.09 4.68
C SER A 254 -27.11 -23.54 6.11
N ARG A 255 -26.82 -24.37 7.13
CA ARG A 255 -26.81 -23.92 8.54
C ARG A 255 -25.70 -22.88 8.78
N TYR A 256 -24.52 -23.09 8.21
CA TYR A 256 -23.40 -22.15 8.29
C TYR A 256 -23.73 -20.78 7.65
N LYS A 257 -24.31 -20.79 6.44
CA LYS A 257 -24.75 -19.56 5.75
C LYS A 257 -25.76 -18.77 6.59
N ARG A 258 -26.79 -19.43 7.14
CA ARG A 258 -27.79 -18.78 8.02
C ARG A 258 -27.17 -18.21 9.30
N GLY A 259 -26.22 -18.94 9.91
CA GLY A 259 -25.47 -18.45 11.07
C GLY A 259 -24.64 -17.21 10.75
N THR A 260 -23.99 -17.20 9.58
CA THR A 260 -23.22 -16.05 9.08
C THR A 260 -24.10 -14.83 8.85
N GLU A 261 -25.29 -15.00 8.25
CA GLU A 261 -26.27 -13.94 8.07
C GLU A 261 -26.80 -13.38 9.40
N TYR A 262 -27.01 -14.26 10.39
CA TYR A 262 -27.40 -13.84 11.73
C TYR A 262 -26.31 -12.99 12.40
N ILE A 263 -25.05 -13.46 12.38
CA ILE A 263 -23.90 -12.72 12.92
C ILE A 263 -23.73 -11.37 12.21
N ALA A 264 -23.83 -11.33 10.88
CA ALA A 264 -23.74 -10.09 10.11
C ALA A 264 -24.81 -9.07 10.54
N LYS A 265 -26.05 -9.49 10.80
CA LYS A 265 -27.12 -8.60 11.30
C LYS A 265 -26.83 -8.09 12.71
N GLN A 266 -26.27 -8.92 13.59
CA GLN A 266 -25.82 -8.48 14.91
C GLN A 266 -24.68 -7.46 14.80
N MET A 267 -23.73 -7.67 13.88
CA MET A 267 -22.68 -6.69 13.59
C MET A 267 -23.25 -5.37 13.08
N MET A 268 -24.26 -5.38 12.20
CA MET A 268 -24.93 -4.15 11.75
C MET A 268 -25.54 -3.38 12.93
N ALA A 269 -26.25 -4.05 13.84
CA ALA A 269 -26.85 -3.41 15.01
C ALA A 269 -25.80 -2.77 15.94
N ARG A 270 -24.72 -3.51 16.24
CA ARG A 270 -23.62 -2.99 17.07
C ARG A 270 -22.84 -1.88 16.35
N GLY A 271 -22.69 -1.99 15.04
CA GLY A 271 -22.02 -1.01 14.19
C GLY A 271 -22.74 0.32 14.13
N ASP A 272 -24.08 0.32 14.13
CA ASP A 272 -24.87 1.55 14.23
C ASP A 272 -24.67 2.25 15.58
N ALA A 273 -24.70 1.50 16.69
CA ALA A 273 -24.40 2.05 18.02
C ALA A 273 -22.98 2.63 18.09
N PHE A 274 -22.00 1.91 17.55
CA PHE A 274 -20.62 2.37 17.46
C PHE A 274 -20.47 3.61 16.59
N ALA A 275 -21.11 3.65 15.43
CA ALA A 275 -21.08 4.81 14.54
C ALA A 275 -21.70 6.06 15.21
N ASN A 276 -22.77 5.88 15.99
CA ASN A 276 -23.37 6.95 16.78
C ASN A 276 -22.42 7.45 17.87
N ALA A 277 -21.79 6.55 18.64
CA ALA A 277 -20.81 6.90 19.66
C ALA A 277 -19.66 7.72 19.08
N VAL A 278 -19.13 7.30 17.93
CA VAL A 278 -18.06 8.02 17.26
C VAL A 278 -18.54 9.38 16.74
N ARG A 279 -19.74 9.48 16.16
CA ARG A 279 -20.28 10.77 15.68
C ARG A 279 -20.42 11.77 16.82
N GLN A 280 -20.86 11.32 18.00
CA GLN A 280 -21.00 12.20 19.17
C GLN A 280 -19.65 12.61 19.76
N LYS A 281 -18.67 11.71 19.80
CA LYS A 281 -17.35 12.01 20.37
C LYS A 281 -16.46 12.82 19.44
N TYR A 282 -16.59 12.64 18.13
CA TYR A 282 -15.74 13.26 17.11
C TYR A 282 -16.58 14.05 16.08
N PRO A 283 -17.43 15.01 16.52
CA PRO A 283 -18.36 15.70 15.63
C PRO A 283 -17.65 16.56 14.58
N ASP A 284 -16.48 17.10 14.93
CA ASP A 284 -15.71 18.01 14.07
C ASP A 284 -14.64 17.30 13.24
N HIS A 285 -14.62 15.96 13.22
CA HIS A 285 -13.64 15.18 12.46
C HIS A 285 -14.18 14.81 11.08
N VAL A 286 -13.31 14.87 10.07
CA VAL A 286 -13.62 14.25 8.77
C VAL A 286 -13.71 12.74 8.96
N ARG A 287 -14.90 12.20 8.71
CA ARG A 287 -15.21 10.79 8.94
C ARG A 287 -14.71 9.94 7.78
N LEU A 288 -13.67 9.15 8.01
CA LEU A 288 -13.18 8.15 7.07
C LEU A 288 -13.84 6.78 7.32
N SER A 289 -13.82 5.90 6.33
CA SER A 289 -14.36 4.54 6.44
C SER A 289 -13.61 3.56 5.55
N ILE A 290 -13.49 2.31 6.01
CA ILE A 290 -13.01 1.16 5.24
C ILE A 290 -14.11 0.46 4.43
N HIS A 291 -15.37 0.88 4.59
CA HIS A 291 -16.51 0.31 3.86
C HIS A 291 -16.92 1.21 2.71
N PRO A 292 -17.41 0.65 1.58
CA PRO A 292 -18.07 1.43 0.54
C PRO A 292 -19.22 2.29 1.08
N SER A 293 -19.39 3.48 0.52
CA SER A 293 -20.40 4.47 0.92
C SER A 293 -20.79 5.33 -0.26
N THR A 294 -22.03 5.80 -0.24
CA THR A 294 -22.56 6.89 -1.07
C THR A 294 -21.80 8.20 -0.88
N GLY A 295 -21.01 8.33 0.20
CA GLY A 295 -20.25 9.52 0.52
C GLY A 295 -21.04 10.54 1.35
N ALA A 296 -22.30 10.28 1.69
CA ALA A 296 -23.17 11.27 2.33
C ALA A 296 -22.68 11.72 3.73
N VAL A 297 -22.06 10.82 4.49
CA VAL A 297 -21.66 11.04 5.89
C VAL A 297 -20.25 10.55 6.23
N LYS A 298 -19.60 9.83 5.31
CA LYS A 298 -18.26 9.26 5.48
C LYS A 298 -17.54 9.13 4.14
N LEU A 299 -16.22 9.31 4.16
CA LEU A 299 -15.35 9.12 3.00
C LEU A 299 -14.73 7.72 3.03
N SER A 300 -15.09 6.89 2.06
CA SER A 300 -14.52 5.55 1.91
C SER A 300 -13.10 5.61 1.36
N ILE A 301 -12.14 5.04 2.09
CA ILE A 301 -10.74 4.97 1.71
C ILE A 301 -10.21 3.53 1.69
N SER A 302 -9.24 3.27 0.83
CA SER A 302 -8.43 2.06 0.85
C SER A 302 -7.28 2.22 1.84
N LEU A 303 -7.03 1.18 2.63
CA LEU A 303 -5.89 1.14 3.55
C LEU A 303 -4.63 0.57 2.89
N LEU A 304 -4.81 -0.12 1.77
CA LEU A 304 -3.76 -0.75 1.00
C LEU A 304 -3.89 -0.29 -0.45
N PRO A 305 -2.79 -0.15 -1.20
CA PRO A 305 -2.82 0.19 -2.62
C PRO A 305 -3.28 -1.04 -3.41
N THR A 306 -4.59 -1.28 -3.41
CA THR A 306 -5.23 -2.42 -4.06
C THR A 306 -6.55 -1.98 -4.66
N ASP A 307 -6.89 -2.56 -5.80
CA ASP A 307 -8.17 -2.30 -6.48
C ASP A 307 -9.35 -3.05 -5.84
N SER A 308 -9.08 -3.91 -4.85
CA SER A 308 -10.11 -4.62 -4.12
C SER A 308 -10.81 -3.71 -3.11
N ILE A 309 -12.12 -3.51 -3.31
CA ILE A 309 -13.00 -2.70 -2.44
C ILE A 309 -13.23 -3.27 -1.03
N TYR A 310 -12.62 -4.42 -0.75
CA TYR A 310 -12.94 -5.30 0.38
C TYR A 310 -11.68 -5.74 1.13
N THR A 311 -10.49 -5.35 0.70
CA THR A 311 -9.25 -5.83 1.35
C THR A 311 -8.86 -4.90 2.49
N THR A 312 -8.77 -5.44 3.70
CA THR A 312 -8.24 -4.75 4.89
C THR A 312 -7.08 -5.54 5.48
N PRO A 313 -6.08 -4.88 6.10
CA PRO A 313 -4.84 -5.53 6.52
C PRO A 313 -5.06 -6.65 7.54
N TRP A 314 -6.13 -6.58 8.33
CA TRP A 314 -6.47 -7.62 9.31
C TRP A 314 -7.22 -8.84 8.72
N HIS A 315 -7.60 -8.80 7.44
CA HIS A 315 -8.22 -9.93 6.73
C HIS A 315 -7.33 -10.49 5.61
N SER A 316 -6.08 -10.03 5.51
CA SER A 316 -5.17 -10.38 4.43
C SER A 316 -3.71 -10.39 4.88
N THR A 317 -2.85 -10.88 4.00
CA THR A 317 -1.40 -10.72 4.07
C THR A 317 -0.93 -9.96 2.82
N LEU A 318 0.19 -9.25 2.90
CA LEU A 318 0.79 -8.70 1.67
C LEU A 318 1.40 -9.85 0.87
N LYS A 319 1.02 -9.97 -0.40
CA LYS A 319 1.66 -10.92 -1.31
C LYS A 319 3.10 -10.49 -1.56
N VAL A 320 4.01 -11.46 -1.55
CA VAL A 320 5.45 -11.22 -1.72
C VAL A 320 5.76 -10.49 -3.03
N ARG A 321 5.08 -10.83 -4.14
CA ARG A 321 5.20 -10.13 -5.43
C ARG A 321 4.84 -8.63 -5.33
N ALA A 322 3.68 -8.32 -4.76
CA ALA A 322 3.24 -6.93 -4.59
C ALA A 322 4.19 -6.16 -3.65
N LEU A 323 4.77 -6.83 -2.65
CA LEU A 323 5.79 -6.21 -1.80
C LEU A 323 7.08 -5.94 -2.57
N SER A 324 7.51 -6.82 -3.48
CA SER A 324 8.71 -6.57 -4.30
C SER A 324 8.56 -5.40 -5.27
N GLU A 325 7.35 -5.10 -5.76
CA GLU A 325 7.10 -3.91 -6.62
C GLU A 325 7.33 -2.57 -5.92
N ILE A 326 7.44 -2.57 -4.59
CA ILE A 326 7.62 -1.36 -3.76
C ILE A 326 8.95 -1.42 -2.99
N ASN A 327 9.31 -2.61 -2.49
CA ASN A 327 10.43 -2.87 -1.60
C ASN A 327 11.22 -4.10 -2.06
N SER A 328 11.86 -4.00 -3.23
CA SER A 328 12.72 -5.03 -3.78
C SER A 328 14.17 -4.95 -3.23
N PRO A 329 14.87 -6.08 -3.04
CA PRO A 329 14.33 -7.44 -3.09
C PRO A 329 13.62 -7.81 -1.78
N VAL A 330 12.66 -8.73 -1.85
CA VAL A 330 12.05 -9.35 -0.66
C VAL A 330 12.75 -10.67 -0.37
N ILE A 331 13.23 -10.83 0.87
CA ILE A 331 14.01 -11.99 1.31
C ILE A 331 13.18 -12.78 2.32
N LEU A 332 12.91 -14.04 2.00
CA LEU A 332 12.23 -15.00 2.87
C LEU A 332 13.28 -15.96 3.44
N ARG A 333 13.83 -15.60 4.60
CA ARG A 333 14.88 -16.36 5.28
C ARG A 333 14.32 -17.28 6.35
N GLY A 334 14.82 -18.51 6.41
CA GLY A 334 14.49 -19.48 7.46
C GLY A 334 13.22 -20.32 7.21
N PHE A 335 12.54 -20.12 6.08
CA PHE A 335 11.35 -20.89 5.69
C PHE A 335 11.69 -22.22 5.04
N VAL A 336 12.71 -22.25 4.16
CA VAL A 336 13.17 -23.47 3.51
C VAL A 336 14.41 -23.99 4.23
N LYS A 337 14.31 -25.18 4.83
CA LYS A 337 15.45 -25.83 5.50
C LYS A 337 16.22 -26.77 4.58
N LYS A 338 15.52 -27.33 3.59
CA LYS A 338 16.05 -28.29 2.63
C LYS A 338 15.56 -27.85 1.25
N PRO A 339 16.41 -27.17 0.47
CA PRO A 339 16.09 -26.79 -0.91
C PRO A 339 15.67 -28.01 -1.74
N ASP A 340 14.60 -27.84 -2.51
CA ASP A 340 13.99 -28.88 -3.31
C ASP A 340 13.55 -28.30 -4.65
N ARG A 341 14.10 -28.85 -5.74
CA ARG A 341 13.96 -28.27 -7.08
C ARG A 341 12.52 -28.29 -7.59
N GLU A 342 11.80 -29.39 -7.37
CA GLU A 342 10.41 -29.51 -7.85
C GLU A 342 9.49 -28.56 -7.08
N ARG A 343 9.69 -28.44 -5.76
CA ARG A 343 8.95 -27.46 -4.94
C ARG A 343 9.23 -26.03 -5.37
N PHE A 344 10.48 -25.70 -5.68
CA PHE A 344 10.86 -24.36 -6.15
C PHE A 344 10.19 -24.02 -7.50
N ILE A 345 10.22 -24.95 -8.44
CA ILE A 345 9.53 -24.81 -9.73
C ILE A 345 8.02 -24.63 -9.51
N ASN A 346 7.39 -25.46 -8.70
CA ASN A 346 5.96 -25.36 -8.39
C ASN A 346 5.60 -24.04 -7.68
N LEU A 347 6.49 -23.54 -6.81
CA LEU A 347 6.32 -22.25 -6.15
C LEU A 347 6.31 -21.10 -7.16
N SER A 348 7.16 -21.15 -8.20
CA SER A 348 7.23 -20.08 -9.21
C SER A 348 5.90 -19.80 -9.90
N HIS A 349 5.08 -20.83 -10.13
CA HIS A 349 3.73 -20.70 -10.70
C HIS A 349 2.74 -19.96 -9.80
N GLN A 350 3.03 -19.81 -8.50
CA GLN A 350 2.21 -19.01 -7.59
C GLN A 350 2.56 -17.52 -7.63
N PHE A 351 3.73 -17.18 -8.17
CA PHE A 351 4.21 -15.80 -8.29
C PHE A 351 3.78 -15.15 -9.60
N GLY A 352 3.68 -15.91 -10.68
CA GLY A 352 3.33 -15.42 -12.00
C GLY A 352 3.43 -16.49 -13.06
N THR A 353 3.47 -16.09 -14.32
CA THR A 353 3.74 -16.97 -15.46
C THR A 353 5.24 -17.14 -15.60
N PRO A 354 5.82 -18.33 -15.32
CA PRO A 354 7.26 -18.50 -15.43
C PRO A 354 7.72 -18.42 -16.89
N LEU A 355 8.84 -17.74 -17.12
CA LEU A 355 9.39 -17.46 -18.45
C LEU A 355 10.59 -18.37 -18.70
N PRO A 356 10.45 -19.44 -19.49
CA PRO A 356 11.52 -20.40 -19.70
C PRO A 356 12.67 -19.82 -20.54
N TRP A 357 13.87 -20.32 -20.28
CA TRP A 357 15.04 -20.15 -21.13
C TRP A 357 15.05 -21.21 -22.23
N LYS A 358 15.92 -21.04 -23.24
CA LYS A 358 16.17 -22.08 -24.27
C LYS A 358 16.58 -23.44 -23.66
N PHE A 359 17.22 -23.44 -22.49
CA PHE A 359 17.71 -24.63 -21.79
C PHE A 359 16.77 -25.13 -20.68
N GLY A 360 15.57 -24.55 -20.52
CA GLY A 360 14.60 -24.93 -19.51
C GLY A 360 14.21 -23.79 -18.58
N LEU A 361 13.37 -24.10 -17.58
CA LEU A 361 12.81 -23.09 -16.69
C LEU A 361 13.78 -22.62 -15.60
N LEU A 362 14.55 -23.56 -15.05
CA LEU A 362 15.46 -23.34 -13.93
C LEU A 362 16.86 -23.02 -14.45
N LEU A 363 17.40 -21.86 -14.11
CA LEU A 363 18.82 -21.57 -14.27
C LEU A 363 19.56 -21.94 -12.98
N GLU A 364 20.52 -22.85 -13.10
CA GLU A 364 21.48 -23.18 -12.04
C GLU A 364 22.73 -22.30 -12.18
N VAL A 365 22.97 -21.43 -11.20
CA VAL A 365 24.18 -20.64 -11.10
C VAL A 365 25.07 -21.30 -10.06
N LYS A 366 26.03 -22.09 -10.53
CA LYS A 366 27.03 -22.76 -9.70
C LYS A 366 28.44 -22.53 -10.21
N ASP A 367 29.39 -22.45 -9.29
CA ASP A 367 30.80 -22.48 -9.66
C ASP A 367 31.15 -23.87 -10.22
N ARG A 368 31.73 -23.92 -11.42
CA ARG A 368 32.21 -25.16 -12.05
C ARG A 368 33.74 -25.30 -11.97
N GLY A 369 34.43 -24.44 -11.21
CA GLY A 369 35.88 -24.49 -11.03
C GLY A 369 36.65 -24.30 -12.35
N LEU A 370 37.70 -25.10 -12.55
CA LEU A 370 38.64 -24.99 -13.68
C LEU A 370 38.05 -25.43 -15.05
N GLU A 371 36.84 -26.00 -15.09
CA GLU A 371 36.14 -26.38 -16.33
C GLU A 371 35.43 -25.21 -17.03
N THR A 372 35.71 -23.97 -16.62
CA THR A 372 35.09 -22.74 -17.13
C THR A 372 35.68 -22.22 -18.44
N ARG A 373 36.61 -22.96 -19.08
CA ARG A 373 37.24 -22.58 -20.37
C ARG A 373 36.22 -22.65 -21.52
N GLY A 374 35.38 -21.63 -21.64
CA GLY A 374 34.50 -21.38 -22.80
C GLY A 374 33.02 -21.12 -22.49
N LEU A 375 32.59 -21.03 -21.22
CA LEU A 375 31.19 -20.75 -20.87
C LEU A 375 31.02 -19.33 -20.30
N ASN A 376 29.86 -18.73 -20.61
CA ASN A 376 29.41 -17.35 -20.33
C ASN A 376 29.88 -16.76 -18.96
N ASN A 377 30.13 -15.45 -18.91
CA ASN A 377 30.68 -14.71 -17.75
C ASN A 377 29.97 -14.99 -16.40
N VAL A 378 28.68 -15.34 -16.43
CA VAL A 378 27.83 -15.76 -15.30
C VAL A 378 28.44 -16.91 -14.48
N LEU A 379 29.21 -17.80 -15.11
CA LEU A 379 29.83 -18.96 -14.45
C LEU A 379 31.29 -18.75 -14.06
N SER A 380 31.87 -17.59 -14.40
CA SER A 380 33.24 -17.22 -14.04
C SER A 380 33.34 -16.71 -12.60
N ALA A 381 34.55 -16.63 -12.05
CA ALA A 381 34.84 -16.00 -10.75
C ALA A 381 34.91 -14.46 -10.81
N GLU A 382 34.95 -13.88 -12.01
CA GLU A 382 35.03 -12.44 -12.23
C GLU A 382 33.75 -11.73 -11.73
N PRO A 383 33.85 -10.47 -11.28
CA PRO A 383 32.64 -9.70 -11.00
C PRO A 383 31.84 -9.51 -12.28
N MET A 384 30.54 -9.27 -12.14
CA MET A 384 29.67 -8.94 -13.27
C MET A 384 29.40 -7.43 -13.32
N PRO A 385 29.08 -6.86 -14.50
CA PRO A 385 28.55 -5.50 -14.59
C PRO A 385 27.19 -5.39 -13.91
N MET A 386 26.87 -4.23 -13.33
CA MET A 386 25.49 -3.87 -12.99
C MET A 386 24.61 -3.89 -14.22
N HIS A 387 23.54 -4.68 -14.17
CA HIS A 387 22.60 -4.85 -15.28
C HIS A 387 21.19 -5.18 -14.77
N TYR A 388 20.24 -5.23 -15.71
CA TYR A 388 18.96 -5.90 -15.51
C TYR A 388 18.91 -7.15 -16.41
N ASP A 389 18.19 -8.17 -15.98
CA ASP A 389 18.06 -9.39 -16.77
C ASP A 389 17.21 -9.13 -18.01
N GLY A 390 17.58 -9.78 -19.13
CA GLY A 390 16.80 -9.77 -20.36
C GLY A 390 17.06 -8.58 -21.30
N LEU A 391 18.06 -7.73 -21.03
CA LEU A 391 18.53 -6.70 -21.97
C LEU A 391 18.74 -7.27 -23.38
N PHE A 392 19.49 -8.36 -23.50
CA PHE A 392 19.77 -9.03 -24.78
C PHE A 392 18.73 -10.08 -25.18
N LYS A 393 17.61 -10.21 -24.46
CA LYS A 393 16.49 -11.07 -24.84
C LYS A 393 15.58 -10.30 -25.80
N THR A 394 15.88 -10.36 -27.09
CA THR A 394 15.19 -9.54 -28.10
C THR A 394 14.18 -10.34 -28.93
N VAL A 395 13.11 -9.67 -29.36
CA VAL A 395 12.19 -10.14 -30.41
C VAL A 395 12.22 -9.17 -31.59
N LYS A 396 12.01 -9.69 -32.80
CA LYS A 396 11.81 -8.83 -33.98
C LYS A 396 10.40 -8.25 -33.97
N GLN A 397 10.28 -6.94 -34.11
CA GLN A 397 9.01 -6.24 -34.30
C GLN A 397 9.11 -5.30 -35.49
N VAL A 398 7.98 -4.96 -36.10
CA VAL A 398 7.91 -3.97 -37.17
C VAL A 398 7.54 -2.63 -36.54
N ASP A 399 8.38 -1.62 -36.73
CA ASP A 399 8.11 -0.27 -36.24
C ASP A 399 7.03 0.46 -37.08
N GLU A 400 6.64 1.65 -36.65
CA GLU A 400 5.62 2.48 -37.34
C GLU A 400 6.01 2.83 -38.79
N SER A 401 7.30 2.73 -39.14
CA SER A 401 7.83 2.98 -40.49
C SER A 401 7.85 1.74 -41.38
N GLY A 402 7.43 0.58 -40.87
CA GLY A 402 7.45 -0.69 -41.58
C GLY A 402 8.80 -1.41 -41.56
N LYS A 403 9.76 -0.98 -40.72
CA LYS A 403 11.10 -1.57 -40.62
C LYS A 403 11.17 -2.59 -39.49
N GLU A 404 11.83 -3.73 -39.73
CA GLU A 404 12.14 -4.67 -38.66
C GLU A 404 13.17 -4.08 -37.68
N VAL A 405 12.81 -4.04 -36.39
CA VAL A 405 13.65 -3.61 -35.28
C VAL A 405 13.72 -4.71 -34.21
N LEU A 406 14.85 -4.80 -33.51
CA LEU A 406 15.01 -5.70 -32.37
C LEU A 406 14.57 -4.97 -31.10
N VAL A 407 13.59 -5.55 -30.40
CA VAL A 407 13.02 -5.00 -29.16
C VAL A 407 13.38 -5.90 -28.00
N SER A 408 13.99 -5.33 -26.95
CA SER A 408 14.31 -6.03 -25.71
C SER A 408 13.04 -6.42 -24.93
N THR A 409 12.98 -7.64 -24.42
CA THR A 409 11.83 -8.21 -23.68
C THR A 409 12.27 -8.75 -22.32
N PRO A 410 12.67 -7.86 -21.39
CA PRO A 410 13.11 -8.27 -20.07
C PRO A 410 11.95 -8.87 -19.26
N PRO A 411 12.20 -9.88 -18.41
CA PRO A 411 11.22 -10.32 -17.42
C PRO A 411 10.96 -9.22 -16.39
N GLN A 412 9.76 -9.20 -15.78
CA GLN A 412 9.47 -8.23 -14.72
C GLN A 412 10.09 -8.65 -13.38
N PHE A 413 10.18 -9.95 -13.10
CA PHE A 413 10.71 -10.44 -11.83
C PHE A 413 11.71 -11.59 -11.95
N GLN A 414 12.48 -11.72 -10.88
CA GLN A 414 13.40 -12.82 -10.63
C GLN A 414 13.03 -13.49 -9.30
N LEU A 415 12.82 -14.81 -9.35
CA LEU A 415 12.73 -15.65 -8.16
C LEU A 415 14.04 -16.42 -8.01
N PHE A 416 14.63 -16.34 -6.84
CA PHE A 416 15.86 -17.04 -6.52
C PHE A 416 15.70 -17.97 -5.31
N GLU A 417 16.44 -19.07 -5.30
CA GLU A 417 16.64 -19.92 -4.12
C GLU A 417 18.12 -20.20 -3.90
N GLY A 418 18.60 -19.99 -2.67
CA GLY A 418 19.94 -20.35 -2.25
C GLY A 418 20.03 -21.85 -1.94
N ALA A 419 20.45 -22.66 -2.91
CA ALA A 419 20.60 -24.11 -2.70
C ALA A 419 21.72 -24.43 -1.68
N THR A 420 22.76 -23.60 -1.66
CA THR A 420 23.82 -23.59 -0.65
C THR A 420 24.00 -22.20 -0.05
N ALA A 421 24.72 -22.13 1.07
CA ALA A 421 25.10 -20.84 1.66
C ALA A 421 26.31 -20.27 0.91
N SER A 422 26.39 -18.93 0.80
CA SER A 422 27.57 -18.24 0.29
C SER A 422 28.46 -17.76 1.43
N PRO A 423 29.79 -17.63 1.21
CA PRO A 423 30.67 -16.90 2.12
C PRO A 423 30.15 -15.49 2.43
N ARG A 424 30.50 -14.96 3.60
CA ARG A 424 30.02 -13.64 4.07
C ARG A 424 30.96 -12.49 3.73
N ASP A 425 32.04 -12.77 3.02
CA ASP A 425 33.12 -11.85 2.66
C ASP A 425 33.34 -11.73 1.15
N THR A 426 32.67 -12.54 0.33
CA THR A 426 32.85 -12.54 -1.13
C THR A 426 31.63 -13.11 -1.87
N GLY A 427 31.54 -12.93 -3.19
CA GLY A 427 30.50 -13.52 -4.05
C GLY A 427 29.06 -13.06 -3.79
N PHE A 428 28.90 -11.84 -3.26
CA PHE A 428 27.61 -11.25 -2.97
C PHE A 428 26.79 -11.08 -4.24
N THR A 429 25.49 -11.37 -4.16
CA THR A 429 24.55 -10.80 -5.12
C THR A 429 24.24 -9.39 -4.67
N ILE A 430 24.50 -8.40 -5.51
CA ILE A 430 24.28 -6.98 -5.19
C ILE A 430 23.02 -6.52 -5.91
N PHE A 431 22.11 -5.88 -5.18
CA PHE A 431 20.89 -5.29 -5.73
C PHE A 431 20.88 -3.78 -5.44
N ALA A 432 20.73 -2.96 -6.46
CA ALA A 432 20.67 -1.51 -6.38
C ALA A 432 19.28 -1.00 -6.78
N SER A 433 18.61 -0.30 -5.86
CA SER A 433 17.23 0.17 -6.06
C SER A 433 17.18 1.46 -6.85
N SER A 434 16.36 1.51 -7.90
CA SER A 434 16.12 2.76 -8.64
C SER A 434 15.58 3.87 -7.75
N THR A 435 14.72 3.55 -6.77
CA THR A 435 14.16 4.55 -5.85
C THR A 435 15.25 5.21 -5.00
N LEU A 436 16.22 4.44 -4.50
CA LEU A 436 17.34 4.98 -3.73
C LEU A 436 18.39 5.62 -4.62
N PHE A 437 18.60 5.06 -5.82
CA PHE A 437 19.49 5.61 -6.84
C PHE A 437 19.13 7.06 -7.14
N PHE A 438 17.88 7.37 -7.53
CA PHE A 438 17.47 8.75 -7.82
C PHE A 438 17.51 9.67 -6.59
N LYS A 439 17.37 9.12 -5.38
CA LYS A 439 17.50 9.89 -4.14
C LYS A 439 18.95 10.32 -3.84
N TYR A 440 19.93 9.48 -4.19
CA TYR A 440 21.35 9.70 -3.88
C TYR A 440 22.21 10.05 -5.09
N LEU A 441 21.60 10.17 -6.26
CA LEU A 441 22.22 10.63 -7.49
C LEU A 441 22.88 12.02 -7.28
N PRO A 442 24.04 12.30 -7.89
CA PRO A 442 24.66 13.62 -7.83
C PRO A 442 23.71 14.71 -8.28
N LYS A 443 23.66 15.83 -7.55
CA LYS A 443 22.68 16.92 -7.75
C LYS A 443 22.68 17.53 -9.17
N TRP A 444 23.76 17.36 -9.93
CA TRP A 444 23.88 17.84 -11.31
C TRP A 444 23.16 16.95 -12.31
N LEU A 445 22.83 15.70 -11.96
CA LEU A 445 21.98 14.81 -12.73
C LEU A 445 20.58 14.78 -12.13
N LYS A 446 19.61 15.31 -12.87
CA LYS A 446 18.20 15.26 -12.46
C LYS A 446 17.47 14.13 -13.16
N VAL A 447 16.53 13.51 -12.45
CA VAL A 447 15.69 12.45 -13.02
C VAL A 447 14.94 12.90 -14.28
N ASP A 448 14.44 14.14 -14.31
CA ASP A 448 13.73 14.70 -15.48
C ASP A 448 14.64 14.89 -16.70
N GLU A 449 15.94 15.08 -16.49
CA GLU A 449 16.93 15.18 -17.56
C GLU A 449 17.32 13.77 -18.04
N LEU A 450 17.66 12.86 -17.12
CA LEU A 450 17.95 11.46 -17.44
C LEU A 450 16.78 10.77 -18.15
N SER A 451 15.53 11.09 -17.81
CA SER A 451 14.35 10.49 -18.44
C SER A 451 14.15 10.87 -19.90
N LYS A 452 14.89 11.86 -20.40
CA LYS A 452 14.89 12.26 -21.82
C LYS A 452 16.03 11.60 -22.61
N LEU A 453 16.96 10.96 -21.92
CA LEU A 453 18.14 10.37 -22.54
C LEU A 453 17.86 8.92 -22.96
N THR A 454 18.45 8.56 -24.09
CA THR A 454 18.57 7.19 -24.55
C THR A 454 20.03 6.75 -24.50
N TRP A 455 20.26 5.44 -24.53
CA TRP A 455 21.58 4.85 -24.57
C TRP A 455 21.63 3.70 -25.56
N SER A 456 22.85 3.36 -25.96
CA SER A 456 23.15 2.22 -26.81
C SER A 456 24.11 1.27 -26.12
N VAL A 457 24.00 0.00 -26.48
CA VAL A 457 24.90 -1.07 -26.03
C VAL A 457 25.35 -1.91 -27.20
N SER A 458 26.63 -2.23 -27.23
CA SER A 458 27.20 -3.16 -28.20
C SER A 458 28.13 -4.16 -27.54
N THR A 459 28.06 -5.41 -27.97
CA THR A 459 28.99 -6.46 -27.55
C THR A 459 29.19 -7.46 -28.69
N SER A 460 30.38 -8.07 -28.77
CA SER A 460 30.65 -9.19 -29.68
C SER A 460 29.96 -10.49 -29.26
N SER A 461 29.54 -10.58 -27.99
CA SER A 461 28.67 -11.63 -27.46
C SER A 461 27.23 -11.51 -27.98
N PHE A 462 26.41 -12.55 -27.74
CA PHE A 462 24.98 -12.58 -28.12
C PHE A 462 24.73 -12.20 -29.59
N ASP A 463 25.32 -12.92 -30.54
CA ASP A 463 25.13 -12.70 -31.99
C ASP A 463 25.55 -11.29 -32.48
N GLN A 464 26.60 -10.71 -31.88
CA GLN A 464 27.09 -9.35 -32.21
C GLN A 464 26.01 -8.27 -32.08
N THR A 465 25.23 -8.35 -31.00
CA THR A 465 24.06 -7.50 -30.81
C THR A 465 24.47 -6.05 -30.55
N VAL A 466 23.85 -5.14 -31.31
CA VAL A 466 23.88 -3.69 -31.08
C VAL A 466 22.45 -3.21 -30.87
N LEU A 467 22.16 -2.68 -29.68
CA LEU A 467 20.87 -2.07 -29.34
C LEU A 467 21.06 -0.57 -29.20
N LYS A 468 20.11 0.20 -29.74
CA LYS A 468 20.11 1.67 -29.78
C LYS A 468 18.76 2.20 -29.36
N GLY A 469 18.71 3.47 -28.96
CA GLY A 469 17.47 4.13 -28.55
C GLY A 469 16.84 3.54 -27.29
N LEU A 470 17.62 2.86 -26.43
CA LEU A 470 17.10 2.30 -25.19
C LEU A 470 16.85 3.47 -24.22
N PRO A 471 15.65 3.62 -23.65
CA PRO A 471 15.39 4.66 -22.67
C PRO A 471 16.22 4.41 -21.41
N LEU A 472 16.90 5.44 -20.91
CA LEU A 472 17.71 5.33 -19.69
C LEU A 472 16.84 5.25 -18.42
N VAL A 473 15.65 5.86 -18.46
CA VAL A 473 14.65 5.81 -17.38
C VAL A 473 13.31 5.42 -17.97
N ILE A 474 12.62 4.48 -17.31
CA ILE A 474 11.23 4.10 -17.64
C ILE A 474 10.34 4.26 -16.40
N PRO A 475 9.03 4.51 -16.56
CA PRO A 475 8.10 4.40 -15.44
C PRO A 475 7.92 2.93 -15.05
N HIS A 476 7.91 2.66 -13.74
CA HIS A 476 7.58 1.34 -13.22
C HIS A 476 6.13 0.95 -13.60
N PRO A 477 5.88 -0.25 -14.13
CA PRO A 477 4.56 -0.62 -14.66
C PRO A 477 3.43 -0.58 -13.60
N ALA A 478 3.73 -0.88 -12.34
CA ALA A 478 2.73 -0.89 -11.26
C ALA A 478 2.64 0.41 -10.46
N THR A 479 3.69 1.25 -10.45
CA THR A 479 3.79 2.40 -9.51
C THR A 479 4.07 3.73 -10.20
N GLU A 480 4.35 3.72 -11.51
CA GLU A 480 4.71 4.86 -12.36
C GLU A 480 5.98 5.62 -11.92
N LYS A 481 6.64 5.19 -10.83
CA LYS A 481 7.88 5.79 -10.36
C LYS A 481 9.01 5.56 -11.36
N PRO A 482 9.96 6.49 -11.47
CA PRO A 482 11.10 6.35 -12.37
C PRO A 482 11.99 5.16 -11.98
N CYS A 483 12.35 4.35 -12.96
CA CYS A 483 13.26 3.20 -12.85
C CYS A 483 14.41 3.32 -13.85
N LEU A 484 15.64 3.16 -13.38
CA LEU A 484 16.83 3.17 -14.24
C LEU A 484 16.86 1.88 -15.08
N ARG A 485 17.09 2.00 -16.38
CA ARG A 485 17.33 0.89 -17.31
C ARG A 485 18.68 1.09 -17.96
N TYR A 486 19.66 0.33 -17.51
CA TYR A 486 21.07 0.57 -17.84
C TYR A 486 21.87 -0.73 -17.88
N HIS A 487 23.09 -0.66 -18.41
CA HIS A 487 24.12 -1.67 -18.23
C HIS A 487 25.43 -0.96 -17.98
N GLU A 488 26.17 -1.37 -16.96
CA GLU A 488 27.49 -0.79 -16.66
C GLU A 488 28.47 -1.07 -17.80
N PRO A 489 29.22 -0.06 -18.29
CA PRO A 489 30.28 -0.25 -19.26
C PRO A 489 31.28 -1.29 -18.75
N TRP A 490 31.52 -2.32 -19.56
CA TRP A 490 32.36 -3.44 -19.17
C TRP A 490 33.50 -3.64 -20.19
N PRO A 491 34.50 -2.76 -20.17
CA PRO A 491 35.59 -2.79 -21.15
C PRO A 491 36.47 -4.02 -20.98
N GLN A 492 37.25 -4.35 -22.02
CA GLN A 492 38.17 -5.49 -22.00
C GLN A 492 39.19 -5.46 -20.86
N SER A 493 39.46 -4.29 -20.26
CA SER A 493 40.32 -4.18 -19.08
C SER A 493 39.71 -4.74 -17.79
N ARG A 494 38.41 -5.05 -17.76
CA ARG A 494 37.67 -5.57 -16.60
C ARG A 494 37.23 -7.03 -16.74
N THR A 495 37.38 -7.62 -17.91
CA THR A 495 36.88 -8.97 -18.22
C THR A 495 37.82 -9.71 -19.17
N GLN A 496 37.95 -11.02 -19.01
CA GLN A 496 38.59 -11.88 -20.01
C GLN A 496 37.62 -12.31 -21.12
N PHE A 497 36.32 -12.04 -20.95
CA PHE A 497 35.26 -12.27 -21.94
C PHE A 497 35.05 -11.06 -22.85
N ASP A 498 34.03 -11.12 -23.72
CA ASP A 498 33.69 -10.01 -24.62
C ASP A 498 33.35 -8.72 -23.85
N ALA A 499 33.91 -7.61 -24.32
CA ALA A 499 33.59 -6.29 -23.81
C ALA A 499 32.12 -5.93 -24.08
N THR A 500 31.57 -5.07 -23.22
CA THR A 500 30.26 -4.44 -23.41
C THR A 500 30.42 -2.93 -23.39
N ASP A 501 30.29 -2.31 -24.55
CA ASP A 501 30.43 -0.88 -24.74
C ASP A 501 29.06 -0.22 -24.58
N VAL A 502 29.02 0.90 -23.85
CA VAL A 502 27.80 1.62 -23.49
C VAL A 502 28.01 3.11 -23.73
N ILE A 503 27.08 3.73 -24.46
CA ILE A 503 27.13 5.14 -24.84
C ILE A 503 25.77 5.79 -24.58
N ILE A 504 25.77 6.93 -23.89
CA ILE A 504 24.59 7.81 -23.77
C ILE A 504 24.45 8.58 -25.08
N GLU A 505 23.34 8.35 -25.78
CA GLU A 505 23.11 8.88 -27.12
C GLU A 505 22.87 10.40 -27.09
N GLY A 506 23.34 11.08 -28.13
CA GLY A 506 23.21 12.54 -28.26
C GLY A 506 24.10 13.36 -27.33
N GLN A 507 25.01 12.72 -26.59
CA GLN A 507 26.01 13.38 -25.75
C GLN A 507 27.40 13.32 -26.37
N GLU A 508 28.24 14.31 -26.09
CA GLU A 508 29.66 14.23 -26.45
C GLU A 508 30.34 13.09 -25.68
N PRO A 509 31.39 12.43 -26.24
CA PRO A 509 31.99 11.24 -25.62
C PRO A 509 32.44 11.44 -24.17
N GLY A 510 33.00 12.61 -23.83
CA GLY A 510 33.40 12.94 -22.46
C GLY A 510 32.22 13.13 -21.49
N GLU A 511 31.10 13.64 -21.99
CA GLU A 511 29.88 13.81 -21.21
C GLU A 511 29.18 12.46 -20.98
N SER A 512 29.04 11.64 -22.04
CA SER A 512 28.57 10.26 -21.91
C SER A 512 29.37 9.48 -20.87
N ALA A 513 30.71 9.56 -20.91
CA ALA A 513 31.57 8.89 -19.93
C ALA A 513 31.36 9.42 -18.50
N SER A 514 31.16 10.73 -18.34
CA SER A 514 30.93 11.36 -17.03
C SER A 514 29.56 10.95 -16.44
N ILE A 515 28.53 10.84 -17.29
CA ILE A 515 27.21 10.35 -16.89
C ILE A 515 27.30 8.88 -16.46
N CYS A 516 27.90 8.02 -17.28
CA CYS A 516 28.11 6.61 -16.94
C CYS A 516 28.84 6.45 -15.60
N ALA A 517 29.97 7.14 -15.40
CA ALA A 517 30.73 7.06 -14.16
C ALA A 517 29.93 7.49 -12.92
N ALA A 518 29.06 8.49 -13.05
CA ALA A 518 28.18 8.93 -11.96
C ALA A 518 27.06 7.91 -11.67
N ILE A 519 26.50 7.30 -12.71
CA ILE A 519 25.51 6.21 -12.57
C ILE A 519 26.16 5.03 -11.85
N ASP A 520 27.31 4.57 -12.35
CA ASP A 520 28.06 3.44 -11.80
C ASP A 520 28.39 3.66 -10.32
N ALA A 521 29.01 4.80 -9.99
CA ALA A 521 29.35 5.12 -8.60
C ALA A 521 28.12 5.13 -7.67
N THR A 522 26.97 5.62 -8.16
CA THR A 522 25.72 5.65 -7.38
C THR A 522 25.13 4.25 -7.21
N LEU A 523 25.20 3.40 -8.23
CA LEU A 523 24.71 2.01 -8.18
C LEU A 523 25.46 1.14 -7.18
N TYR A 524 26.71 1.47 -6.84
CA TYR A 524 27.51 0.75 -5.84
C TYR A 524 27.52 1.41 -4.45
N ASP A 525 26.94 2.60 -4.28
CA ASP A 525 26.82 3.27 -2.98
C ASP A 525 26.04 2.41 -1.98
N ARG A 526 26.57 2.20 -0.77
CA ARG A 526 25.95 1.35 0.27
C ARG A 526 24.59 1.84 0.77
N ARG A 527 24.21 3.08 0.47
CA ARG A 527 22.87 3.64 0.73
C ARG A 527 21.87 3.27 -0.36
N VAL A 528 22.35 2.83 -1.52
CA VAL A 528 21.56 2.42 -2.71
C VAL A 528 21.58 0.91 -2.89
N ALA A 529 22.74 0.29 -2.67
CA ALA A 529 23.05 -1.09 -2.95
C ALA A 529 23.01 -1.97 -1.70
N TYR A 530 22.16 -2.99 -1.75
CA TYR A 530 22.14 -4.08 -0.80
C TYR A 530 23.02 -5.23 -1.29
N TYR A 531 23.91 -5.72 -0.42
CA TYR A 531 24.81 -6.82 -0.74
C TYR A 531 24.32 -8.05 0.01
N HIS A 532 23.82 -9.02 -0.75
CA HIS A 532 23.21 -10.22 -0.21
C HIS A 532 24.23 -11.35 -0.09
N ALA A 533 24.45 -11.80 1.14
CA ALA A 533 25.07 -13.08 1.42
C ALA A 533 23.96 -14.12 1.63
N TRP A 534 23.98 -15.16 0.80
CA TRP A 534 23.00 -16.23 0.79
C TRP A 534 23.16 -17.14 2.02
N ASP A 535 22.09 -17.30 2.79
CA ASP A 535 21.96 -18.44 3.70
C ASP A 535 21.23 -19.57 2.95
N LYS A 536 21.54 -20.82 3.27
CA LYS A 536 20.89 -21.97 2.64
C LYS A 536 19.37 -21.92 2.83
N GLY A 537 18.62 -22.04 1.73
CA GLY A 537 17.16 -21.98 1.68
C GLY A 537 16.57 -20.57 1.73
N ASP A 538 17.39 -19.53 1.58
CA ASP A 538 16.85 -18.20 1.28
C ASP A 538 16.06 -18.24 -0.02
N ILE A 539 14.84 -17.70 0.01
CA ILE A 539 14.09 -17.36 -1.20
C ILE A 539 14.14 -15.84 -1.36
N VAL A 540 14.55 -15.38 -2.54
CA VAL A 540 14.61 -13.94 -2.86
C VAL A 540 13.71 -13.66 -4.05
N VAL A 541 12.82 -12.68 -3.89
CA VAL A 541 11.96 -12.18 -4.96
C VAL A 541 12.40 -10.76 -5.28
N SER A 542 12.91 -10.56 -6.50
CA SER A 542 13.42 -9.29 -6.97
C SER A 542 12.58 -8.80 -8.14
N ASP A 543 12.09 -7.57 -8.04
CA ASP A 543 11.55 -6.82 -9.17
C ASP A 543 12.71 -6.35 -10.06
N ASN A 544 12.81 -6.94 -11.25
CA ASN A 544 13.85 -6.68 -12.26
C ASN A 544 13.64 -5.35 -13.01
N VAL A 545 12.49 -4.70 -12.83
CA VAL A 545 12.25 -3.34 -13.32
C VAL A 545 12.78 -2.31 -12.32
N LEU A 546 12.46 -2.51 -11.03
CA LEU A 546 12.87 -1.62 -9.95
C LEU A 546 14.36 -1.75 -9.60
N MET A 547 14.94 -2.94 -9.75
CA MET A 547 16.32 -3.23 -9.34
C MET A 547 17.27 -3.39 -10.51
N MET A 548 18.42 -2.74 -10.38
CA MET A 548 19.66 -3.17 -11.01
C MET A 548 20.31 -4.24 -10.14
N HIS A 549 21.03 -5.18 -10.74
CA HIS A 549 21.72 -6.21 -9.96
C HIS A 549 23.02 -6.65 -10.61
N THR A 550 23.88 -7.24 -9.79
CA THR A 550 25.11 -7.90 -10.24
C THR A 550 25.58 -8.94 -9.22
N ARG A 551 26.72 -9.56 -9.50
CA ARG A 551 27.47 -10.38 -8.57
C ARG A 551 28.87 -9.78 -8.40
N SER A 552 29.34 -9.68 -7.17
CA SER A 552 30.76 -9.39 -6.91
C SER A 552 31.64 -10.56 -7.39
N ASP A 553 32.95 -10.32 -7.42
CA ASP A 553 33.93 -11.38 -7.57
C ASP A 553 33.82 -12.40 -6.43
N PHE A 554 34.32 -13.62 -6.68
CA PHE A 554 34.42 -14.66 -5.66
C PHE A 554 35.62 -15.57 -5.83
N THR A 555 35.98 -16.28 -4.76
CA THR A 555 37.04 -17.30 -4.82
C THR A 555 36.51 -18.61 -5.39
N ALA A 556 37.12 -19.11 -6.47
CA ALA A 556 36.73 -20.35 -7.11
C ALA A 556 36.92 -21.59 -6.21
N GLY A 557 36.14 -22.64 -6.44
CA GLY A 557 36.15 -23.89 -5.69
C GLY A 557 35.24 -23.89 -4.45
N ILE A 558 34.38 -22.88 -4.30
CA ILE A 558 33.43 -22.78 -3.19
C ILE A 558 32.08 -23.38 -3.60
N ASP A 559 31.46 -24.15 -2.71
CA ASP A 559 30.13 -24.73 -2.90
C ASP A 559 29.04 -23.67 -2.85
N ARG A 560 28.90 -22.92 -3.95
CA ARG A 560 27.90 -21.86 -4.17
C ARG A 560 26.98 -22.29 -5.30
N GLU A 561 25.74 -22.64 -4.98
CA GLU A 561 24.69 -22.95 -5.93
C GLU A 561 23.46 -22.10 -5.64
N LEU A 562 23.03 -21.36 -6.66
CA LEU A 562 21.80 -20.56 -6.65
C LEU A 562 20.90 -21.03 -7.79
N TRP A 563 19.61 -21.08 -7.53
CA TRP A 563 18.59 -21.35 -8.54
C TRP A 563 17.87 -20.07 -8.88
N ARG A 564 17.61 -19.83 -10.17
CA ARG A 564 16.88 -18.65 -10.65
C ARG A 564 15.78 -19.05 -11.63
N ILE A 565 14.60 -18.48 -11.45
CA ILE A 565 13.47 -18.53 -12.39
C ILE A 565 13.02 -17.10 -12.69
N HIS A 566 12.73 -16.82 -13.95
CA HIS A 566 12.09 -15.56 -14.35
C HIS A 566 10.59 -15.73 -14.46
N PHE A 567 9.84 -14.67 -14.20
CA PHE A 567 8.41 -14.64 -14.44
C PHE A 567 7.95 -13.24 -14.90
N ASP A 568 6.73 -13.25 -15.44
CA ASP A 568 6.05 -12.10 -16.04
C ASP A 568 5.87 -10.89 -15.13
#